data_AF-A0A950LFS1-F1
#
_entry.id   AF-A0A950LFS1-F1
#
_cell.length_a   1.000
_cell.length_b   1.000
_cell.length_c   1.000
_cell.angle_alpha   90.00
_cell.angle_beta   90.00
_cell.angle_gamma   90.00
#
_symmetry.space_group_name_H-M   'P 1'
#
loop_
_entity.id
_entity.type
_entity.pdbx_description
1 polymer ?
#
loop_
_entity_poly.entity_id
_entity_poly.type
_entity_poly.pdbx_seq_one_letter_code
_entity_poly.pdbx_strand_id
1 'polypeptide(L)'
;MPGLRPQPICFVEDFALILSGLWSAIAPWGPKAGADQPIVAQAMKRVNRLRLRFLALVAAFRAGRLRPPRPARHGSGAKGNRPKPVRLPSKFGWMLRYGSEVACRRSQLEHWLTTDADAAAFIAEVPQSRRILRPLCHMLG
;
A
#
# COMPACT_ATOMS: atom_id res chain seq x y z
N MET A 1 -7.49 27.74 -14.87
CA MET A 1 -6.27 27.07 -14.35
C MET A 1 -6.36 27.08 -12.83
N PRO A 2 -6.86 26.02 -12.17
CA PRO A 2 -6.93 25.99 -10.72
C PRO A 2 -5.49 25.83 -10.18
N GLY A 3 -5.06 26.75 -9.33
CA GLY A 3 -3.72 26.77 -8.75
C GLY A 3 -3.47 25.52 -7.92
N LEU A 4 -2.39 24.79 -8.26
CA LEU A 4 -1.83 23.78 -7.39
C LEU A 4 -1.40 24.47 -6.08
N ARG A 5 -2.21 24.34 -5.03
CA ARG A 5 -1.70 24.60 -3.69
C ARG A 5 -0.54 23.62 -3.46
N PRO A 6 0.59 24.06 -2.87
CA PRO A 6 1.58 23.12 -2.38
C PRO A 6 0.89 22.22 -1.36
N GLN A 7 0.61 20.98 -1.76
CA GLN A 7 -0.05 20.01 -0.88
C GLN A 7 0.80 19.86 0.39
N PRO A 8 0.22 19.97 1.59
CA PRO A 8 0.99 19.90 2.83
C PRO A 8 1.71 18.55 2.95
N ILE A 9 2.85 18.58 3.63
CA ILE A 9 3.73 17.42 3.81
C ILE A 9 3.07 16.37 4.74
N CYS A 10 2.14 16.84 5.60
CA CYS A 10 1.49 16.10 6.67
C CYS A 10 0.81 14.80 6.23
N PHE A 11 -0.09 14.83 5.23
CA PHE A 11 -0.87 13.64 4.86
C PHE A 11 0.00 12.46 4.38
N VAL A 12 1.17 12.75 3.82
CA VAL A 12 2.12 11.73 3.33
C VAL A 12 2.89 11.11 4.48
N GLU A 13 3.24 11.91 5.48
CA GLU A 13 3.89 11.48 6.72
C GLU A 13 2.95 10.61 7.54
N ASP A 14 1.68 11.01 7.69
CA ASP A 14 0.65 10.22 8.38
C ASP A 14 0.46 8.85 7.71
N PHE A 15 0.35 8.81 6.39
CA PHE A 15 0.28 7.56 5.64
C PHE A 15 1.53 6.68 5.83
N ALA A 16 2.72 7.29 5.84
CA ALA A 16 3.98 6.58 6.05
C ALA A 16 4.09 6.03 7.48
N LEU A 17 3.58 6.75 8.48
CA LEU A 17 3.49 6.32 9.88
C LEU A 17 2.52 5.15 10.03
N ILE A 18 1.33 5.22 9.42
CA ILE A 18 0.35 4.12 9.44
C ILE A 18 0.96 2.84 8.86
N LEU A 19 1.62 2.93 7.70
CA LEU A 19 2.24 1.76 7.06
C LEU A 19 3.47 1.25 7.81
N SER A 20 4.24 2.13 8.45
CA SER A 20 5.37 1.71 9.30
C SER A 20 4.86 1.02 10.57
N GLY A 21 3.78 1.53 11.17
CA GLY A 21 3.10 0.89 12.28
C GLY A 21 2.49 -0.47 11.90
N LEU A 22 1.94 -0.60 10.68
CA LEU A 22 1.46 -1.88 10.16
C LEU A 22 2.60 -2.89 9.95
N TRP A 23 3.75 -2.41 9.46
CA TRP A 23 4.94 -3.24 9.34
C TRP A 23 5.40 -3.76 10.71
N SER A 24 5.49 -2.87 11.71
CA SER A 24 5.87 -3.24 13.08
C SER A 24 4.89 -4.21 13.74
N ALA A 25 3.59 -4.11 13.43
CA ALA A 25 2.58 -5.05 13.94
C ALA A 25 2.71 -6.46 13.34
N ILE A 26 3.20 -6.57 12.09
CA ILE A 26 3.32 -7.85 11.37
C ILE A 26 4.69 -8.50 11.61
N ALA A 27 5.75 -7.71 11.77
CA ALA A 27 7.12 -8.21 11.89
C ALA A 27 7.33 -9.28 12.99
N PRO A 28 6.72 -9.17 14.20
CA PRO A 28 6.84 -10.17 15.25
C PRO A 28 6.26 -11.54 14.87
N TRP A 29 5.36 -11.59 13.88
CA TRP A 29 4.76 -12.83 13.41
C TRP A 29 5.67 -13.62 12.48
N GLY A 30 6.69 -13.01 11.86
CA GLY A 30 7.60 -13.71 10.96
C GLY A 30 8.25 -14.96 11.57
N PRO A 31 8.93 -14.84 12.73
CA PRO A 31 9.50 -15.99 13.44
C PRO A 31 8.45 -16.94 14.02
N LYS A 32 7.27 -16.43 14.39
CA LYS A 32 6.19 -17.19 15.04
C LYS A 32 5.26 -17.91 14.04
N ALA A 33 5.36 -17.61 12.76
CA ALA A 33 4.40 -18.05 11.74
C ALA A 33 4.59 -19.50 11.29
N GLY A 34 5.71 -20.15 11.59
CA GLY A 34 5.98 -21.52 11.14
C GLY A 34 5.75 -21.68 9.62
N ALA A 35 4.79 -22.52 9.23
CA ALA A 35 4.40 -22.72 7.83
C ALA A 35 3.85 -21.46 7.12
N ASP A 36 3.39 -20.45 7.86
CA ASP A 36 2.87 -19.18 7.33
C ASP A 36 3.98 -18.13 7.10
N GLN A 37 5.22 -18.40 7.50
CA GLN A 37 6.37 -17.50 7.27
C GLN A 37 6.48 -16.99 5.82
N PRO A 38 6.36 -17.82 4.77
CA PRO A 38 6.36 -17.33 3.38
C PRO A 38 5.20 -16.37 3.08
N ILE A 39 4.02 -16.57 3.69
CA ILE A 39 2.86 -15.69 3.52
C ILE A 39 3.13 -14.34 4.19
N VAL A 40 3.64 -14.35 5.42
CA VAL A 40 4.01 -13.13 6.15
C VAL A 40 5.07 -12.33 5.39
N ALA A 41 6.13 -13.00 4.92
CA ALA A 41 7.19 -12.37 4.13
C ALA A 41 6.66 -11.78 2.81
N GLN A 42 5.78 -12.49 2.12
CA GLN A 42 5.15 -12.01 0.88
C GLN A 42 4.21 -10.82 1.14
N ALA A 43 3.51 -10.82 2.29
CA ALA A 43 2.62 -9.74 2.69
C ALA A 43 3.42 -8.47 2.99
N MET A 44 4.50 -8.58 3.76
CA MET A 44 5.43 -7.48 4.03
C MET A 44 5.99 -6.91 2.72
N LYS A 45 6.48 -7.76 1.81
CA LYS A 45 6.94 -7.32 0.47
C LYS A 45 5.86 -6.56 -0.30
N ARG A 46 4.61 -7.01 -0.22
CA ARG A 46 3.48 -6.34 -0.89
C ARG A 46 3.18 -4.99 -0.25
N VAL A 47 3.09 -4.90 1.08
CA VAL A 47 2.85 -3.64 1.81
C VAL A 47 3.96 -2.63 1.50
N ASN A 48 5.23 -3.03 1.55
CA ASN A 48 6.34 -2.13 1.23
C ASN A 48 6.31 -1.68 -0.24
N ARG A 49 5.98 -2.57 -1.18
CA ARG A 49 5.81 -2.19 -2.58
C ARG A 49 4.68 -1.16 -2.76
N LEU A 50 3.56 -1.30 -2.04
CA LEU A 50 2.47 -0.33 -2.09
C LEU A 50 2.91 1.02 -1.51
N ARG A 51 3.62 1.02 -0.37
CA ARG A 51 4.23 2.23 0.23
C ARG A 51 5.11 2.97 -0.78
N LEU A 52 6.09 2.28 -1.36
CA LEU A 52 7.03 2.88 -2.31
C LEU A 52 6.32 3.42 -3.55
N ARG A 53 5.32 2.70 -4.07
CA ARG A 53 4.52 3.17 -5.21
C ARG A 53 3.68 4.40 -4.88
N PHE A 54 3.11 4.46 -3.68
CA PHE A 54 2.35 5.64 -3.22
C PHE A 54 3.28 6.85 -3.10
N LEU A 55 4.42 6.71 -2.41
CA LEU A 55 5.40 7.80 -2.27
C LEU A 55 5.92 8.29 -3.62
N ALA A 56 6.23 7.36 -4.55
CA ALA A 56 6.64 7.72 -5.90
C ALA A 56 5.54 8.46 -6.67
N LEU A 57 4.26 8.10 -6.47
CA LEU A 57 3.12 8.76 -7.10
C LEU A 57 2.92 10.18 -6.55
N VAL A 58 3.01 10.36 -5.23
CA VAL A 58 3.00 11.67 -4.58
C VAL A 58 4.15 12.54 -5.09
N ALA A 59 5.37 12.00 -5.15
CA ALA A 59 6.53 12.72 -5.67
C ALA A 59 6.34 13.15 -7.13
N ALA A 60 5.80 12.27 -7.98
CA ALA A 60 5.48 12.58 -9.37
C ALA A 60 4.39 13.65 -9.49
N PHE A 61 3.35 13.58 -8.63
CA PHE A 61 2.29 14.58 -8.57
C PHE A 61 2.82 15.96 -8.16
N ARG A 62 3.61 16.02 -7.09
CA ARG A 62 4.25 17.26 -6.62
C ARG A 62 5.19 17.87 -7.67
N ALA A 63 5.87 17.04 -8.44
CA ALA A 63 6.73 17.50 -9.53
C ALA A 63 5.93 17.98 -10.77
N GLY A 64 4.60 17.90 -10.78
CA GLY A 64 3.76 18.13 -11.97
C GLY A 64 3.98 17.10 -13.08
N ARG A 65 4.63 15.98 -12.76
CA ARG A 65 5.07 14.94 -13.71
C ARG A 65 4.23 13.68 -13.60
N LEU A 66 2.92 13.79 -13.35
CA LEU A 66 2.01 12.64 -13.42
C LEU A 66 2.13 12.00 -14.81
N ARG A 67 3.00 11.00 -14.93
CA ARG A 67 3.21 10.31 -16.19
C ARG A 67 1.94 9.52 -16.50
N PRO A 68 1.43 9.59 -17.74
CA PRO A 68 0.41 8.67 -18.17
C PRO A 68 0.93 7.24 -17.96
N PRO A 69 0.06 6.30 -17.55
CA PRO A 69 0.48 4.93 -17.28
C PRO A 69 1.15 4.36 -18.52
N ARG A 70 2.45 4.08 -18.41
CA ARG A 70 3.21 3.50 -19.52
C ARG A 70 2.61 2.12 -19.80
N PRO A 71 2.19 1.81 -21.04
CA PRO A 71 1.70 0.48 -21.37
C PRO A 71 2.75 -0.54 -20.95
N ALA A 72 2.31 -1.59 -20.26
CA ALA A 72 3.20 -2.66 -19.83
C ALA A 72 3.88 -3.21 -21.07
N ARG A 73 5.21 -3.08 -21.15
CA ARG A 73 5.96 -3.86 -22.13
C ARG A 73 5.70 -5.32 -21.81
N HIS A 74 4.98 -6.02 -22.67
CA HIS A 74 4.94 -7.47 -22.67
C HIS A 74 6.38 -7.94 -22.91
N GLY A 75 7.11 -8.15 -21.82
CA GLY A 75 8.37 -8.86 -21.88
C GLY A 75 8.05 -10.29 -22.27
N SER A 76 8.33 -10.64 -23.52
CA SER A 76 8.53 -12.01 -23.97
C SER A 76 9.74 -12.57 -23.23
N GLY A 77 9.53 -13.01 -21.99
CA GLY A 77 10.57 -13.52 -21.10
C GLY A 77 10.30 -14.98 -20.77
N ALA A 78 11.14 -15.84 -21.34
CA ALA A 78 11.25 -17.30 -21.20
C ALA A 78 10.60 -17.93 -19.94
N LYS A 79 9.93 -19.07 -20.15
CA LYS A 79 9.53 -20.04 -19.11
C LYS A 79 10.80 -20.63 -18.44
N GLY A 80 11.51 -19.83 -17.67
CA GLY A 80 12.48 -20.35 -16.70
C GLY A 80 11.72 -21.00 -15.55
N ASN A 81 12.24 -22.12 -15.05
CA ASN A 81 11.77 -22.86 -13.89
C ASN A 81 11.80 -21.99 -12.61
N ARG A 82 10.92 -21.00 -12.53
CA ARG A 82 10.84 -20.07 -11.41
C ARG A 82 9.99 -20.71 -10.32
N PRO A 83 10.48 -20.79 -9.07
CA PRO A 83 9.71 -21.37 -7.98
C PRO A 83 8.33 -20.73 -7.90
N LYS A 84 7.31 -21.58 -7.68
CA LYS A 84 5.90 -21.20 -7.70
C LYS A 84 5.70 -20.03 -6.72
N PRO A 85 5.17 -18.87 -7.17
CA PRO A 85 5.06 -17.71 -6.31
C PRO A 85 4.13 -18.00 -5.14
N VAL A 86 4.56 -17.67 -3.92
CA VAL A 86 3.73 -17.73 -2.72
C VAL A 86 2.49 -16.87 -2.95
N ARG A 87 1.32 -17.51 -2.91
CA ARG A 87 0.04 -16.82 -3.11
C ARG A 87 -0.44 -16.27 -1.77
N LEU A 88 -0.73 -14.98 -1.73
CA LEU A 88 -1.38 -14.38 -0.56
C LEU A 88 -2.83 -14.85 -0.49
N PRO A 89 -3.40 -14.98 0.72
CA PRO A 89 -4.82 -15.25 0.88
C PRO A 89 -5.67 -14.23 0.12
N SER A 90 -6.73 -14.72 -0.52
CA SER A 90 -7.69 -13.91 -1.26
C SER A 90 -8.89 -13.47 -0.42
N LYS A 91 -9.00 -13.93 0.83
CA LYS A 91 -10.10 -13.54 1.72
C LYS A 91 -9.97 -12.06 2.11
N PHE A 92 -11.07 -11.33 2.08
CA PHE A 92 -11.14 -9.95 2.57
C PHE A 92 -10.75 -9.88 4.05
N GLY A 93 -9.93 -8.88 4.43
CA GLY A 93 -9.51 -8.68 5.82
C GLY A 93 -8.63 -9.77 6.41
N TRP A 94 -8.03 -10.64 5.59
CA TRP A 94 -7.26 -11.79 6.07
C TRP A 94 -6.08 -11.41 6.98
N MET A 95 -5.57 -10.18 6.87
CA MET A 95 -4.43 -9.71 7.66
C MET A 95 -4.81 -9.44 9.13
N LEU A 96 -6.09 -9.28 9.44
CA LEU A 96 -6.59 -9.09 10.81
C LEU A 96 -6.32 -10.28 11.74
N ARG A 97 -6.00 -11.46 11.18
CA ARG A 97 -5.60 -12.63 11.97
C ARG A 97 -4.27 -12.46 12.72
N TYR A 98 -3.47 -11.45 12.37
CA TYR A 98 -2.19 -11.14 13.02
C TYR A 98 -2.33 -10.17 14.20
N GLY A 99 -3.49 -10.17 14.86
CA GLY A 99 -3.70 -9.48 16.13
C GLY A 99 -4.32 -8.09 16.02
N SER A 100 -4.68 -7.56 17.19
CA SER A 100 -5.39 -6.29 17.37
C SER A 100 -4.61 -5.08 16.87
N GLU A 101 -3.27 -5.13 16.88
CA GLU A 101 -2.45 -4.03 16.34
C GLU A 101 -2.71 -3.80 14.85
N VAL A 102 -2.90 -4.87 14.06
CA VAL A 102 -3.26 -4.73 12.63
C VAL A 102 -4.64 -4.09 12.48
N ALA A 103 -5.60 -4.45 13.34
CA ALA A 103 -6.92 -3.82 13.36
C ALA A 103 -6.85 -2.33 13.75
N CYS A 104 -5.97 -1.95 14.69
CA CYS A 104 -5.72 -0.56 15.05
C CYS A 104 -5.17 0.25 13.85
N ARG A 105 -4.21 -0.31 13.10
CA ARG A 105 -3.66 0.35 11.90
C ARG A 105 -4.67 0.46 10.76
N ARG A 106 -5.58 -0.51 10.62
CA ARG A 106 -6.73 -0.40 9.73
C ARG A 106 -7.61 0.80 10.12
N SER A 107 -7.99 0.92 11.40
CA SER A 107 -8.81 2.04 11.86
C SER A 107 -8.14 3.40 11.61
N GLN A 108 -6.82 3.50 11.83
CA GLN A 108 -6.06 4.71 11.50
C GLN A 108 -6.06 5.02 9.99
N LEU A 109 -5.96 3.99 9.14
CA LEU A 109 -6.06 4.17 7.69
C LEU A 109 -7.45 4.66 7.26
N GLU A 110 -8.51 4.09 7.84
CA GLU A 110 -9.90 4.53 7.58
C GLU A 110 -10.12 5.97 8.04
N HIS A 111 -9.63 6.32 9.23
CA HIS A 111 -9.69 7.68 9.77
C HIS A 111 -8.95 8.67 8.86
N TRP A 112 -7.72 8.33 8.44
CA TRP A 112 -6.95 9.14 7.50
C TRP A 112 -7.68 9.32 6.15
N LEU A 113 -8.26 8.26 5.58
CA LEU A 113 -9.02 8.33 4.33
C LEU A 113 -10.27 9.21 4.41
N THR A 114 -10.85 9.38 5.60
CA THR A 114 -12.13 10.06 5.81
C THR A 114 -12.00 11.47 6.37
N THR A 115 -10.92 11.75 7.12
CA THR A 115 -10.75 13.00 7.86
C THR A 115 -9.77 13.95 7.18
N ASP A 116 -8.79 13.42 6.45
CA ASP A 116 -7.76 14.23 5.80
C ASP A 116 -8.24 14.77 4.44
N ALA A 117 -8.50 16.07 4.39
CA ALA A 117 -8.97 16.76 3.20
C ALA A 117 -7.95 16.75 2.05
N ASP A 118 -6.65 16.77 2.36
CA ASP A 118 -5.58 16.76 1.37
C ASP A 118 -5.40 15.37 0.78
N ALA A 119 -5.51 14.33 1.61
CA ALA A 119 -5.57 12.95 1.15
C ALA A 119 -6.77 12.72 0.21
N ALA A 120 -7.95 13.24 0.57
CA ALA A 120 -9.15 13.16 -0.26
C ALA A 120 -8.99 13.91 -1.60
N ALA A 121 -8.42 15.12 -1.58
CA ALA A 121 -8.13 15.92 -2.77
C ALA A 121 -7.14 15.18 -3.70
N PHE A 122 -6.05 14.66 -3.14
CA PHE A 122 -5.08 13.86 -3.91
C PHE A 122 -5.73 12.61 -4.52
N ILE A 123 -6.59 11.92 -3.79
CA ILE A 123 -7.28 10.72 -4.26
C ILE A 123 -8.31 11.03 -5.37
N ALA A 124 -8.91 12.23 -5.35
CA ALA A 124 -9.80 12.72 -6.39
C ALA A 124 -9.03 13.09 -7.66
N GLU A 125 -7.94 13.83 -7.53
CA GLU A 125 -7.10 14.27 -8.66
C GLU A 125 -6.29 13.13 -9.29
N VAL A 126 -5.90 12.13 -8.49
CA VAL A 126 -5.03 11.04 -8.94
C VAL A 126 -5.72 9.69 -8.73
N PRO A 127 -6.61 9.24 -9.65
CA PRO A 127 -7.29 7.94 -9.55
C PRO A 127 -6.35 6.72 -9.48
N GLN A 128 -5.09 6.87 -9.91
CA GLN A 128 -4.07 5.84 -9.76
C GLN A 128 -3.78 5.51 -8.29
N SER A 129 -3.94 6.47 -7.37
CA SER A 129 -3.80 6.26 -5.93
C SER A 129 -4.82 5.24 -5.41
N ARG A 130 -6.08 5.31 -5.85
CA ARG A 130 -7.15 4.34 -5.50
C ARG A 130 -6.79 2.92 -5.90
N ARG A 131 -6.10 2.74 -7.04
CA ARG A 131 -5.64 1.42 -7.50
C ARG A 131 -4.52 0.85 -6.62
N ILE A 132 -3.73 1.70 -5.98
CA ILE A 132 -2.69 1.31 -5.02
C ILE A 132 -3.32 1.02 -3.65
N LEU A 133 -4.30 1.82 -3.22
CA LEU A 133 -4.95 1.68 -1.92
C LEU A 133 -5.91 0.49 -1.85
N ARG A 134 -6.67 0.20 -2.91
CA ARG A 134 -7.63 -0.93 -2.96
C ARG A 134 -7.06 -2.27 -2.48
N PRO A 135 -5.88 -2.73 -2.96
CA PRO A 135 -5.26 -3.95 -2.43
C PRO A 135 -4.95 -3.89 -0.93
N LEU A 136 -4.55 -2.74 -0.41
CA LEU A 136 -4.27 -2.57 1.01
C LEU A 136 -5.57 -2.68 1.83
N CYS A 137 -6.61 -1.94 1.44
CA CYS A 137 -7.93 -2.02 2.06
C CYS A 137 -8.44 -3.46 2.06
N HIS A 138 -8.42 -4.15 0.91
CA HIS A 138 -8.85 -5.54 0.83
C HIS A 138 -8.08 -6.50 1.77
N MET A 139 -6.79 -6.28 2.03
CA MET A 139 -6.03 -7.12 2.97
C MET A 139 -6.41 -6.84 4.43
N LEU A 140 -6.75 -5.59 4.74
CA LEU A 140 -7.09 -5.10 6.08
C LEU A 140 -8.58 -5.23 6.43
N GLY A 141 -9.45 -5.36 5.41
CA GLY A 141 -10.88 -5.58 5.55
C GLY A 141 -11.66 -4.29 5.33
#